data_AF-A0A259DCX8-F1
#
_entry.id   AF-A0A259DCX8-F1
#
_cell.length_a   1.000
_cell.length_b   1.000
_cell.length_c   1.000
_cell.angle_alpha   90.00
_cell.angle_beta   90.00
_cell.angle_gamma   90.00
#
_symmetry.space_group_name_H-M   'P 1'
#
loop_
_entity.id
_entity.type
_entity.pdbx_description
1 polymer ?
#
loop_
_entity_poly.entity_id
_entity_poly.type
_entity_poly.pdbx_seq_one_letter_code
_entity_poly.pdbx_strand_id
1 'polypeptide(L)'
;MKFELLTTDGGARRGQLTLAHGAIQTPVFMPVGTYGTVKAMSPAELTEIGFEMVLSNTFHLWLRPGLEVIEKFGGLHRFMGWDKPILTDSG
;
A
#
# COMPACT_ATOMS: atom_id res chain seq x y z
N MET A 1 4.13 12.41 -7.57
CA MET A 1 4.79 11.10 -7.73
C MET A 1 6.10 11.32 -8.45
N LYS A 2 7.22 10.79 -7.94
CA LYS A 2 8.54 10.86 -8.58
C LYS A 2 9.22 9.49 -8.49
N PHE A 3 9.65 8.94 -9.62
CA PHE A 3 10.49 7.75 -9.65
C PHE A 3 11.94 8.13 -9.98
N GLU A 4 12.89 7.53 -9.27
CA GLU A 4 14.32 7.76 -9.44
C GLU A 4 15.05 6.42 -9.59
N LEU A 5 15.82 6.26 -10.66
CA LEU A 5 16.69 5.11 -10.87
C LEU A 5 18.03 5.37 -10.19
N LEU A 6 18.38 4.56 -9.19
CA LEU A 6 19.59 4.73 -8.39
C LEU A 6 20.79 3.99 -8.99
N THR A 7 20.59 2.74 -9.42
CA THR A 7 21.62 1.94 -10.09
C THR A 7 21.00 0.79 -10.89
N THR A 8 21.82 0.16 -11.72
CA THR A 8 21.45 -0.96 -12.59
C THR A 8 22.51 -2.04 -12.57
N ASP A 9 22.10 -3.30 -12.69
CA ASP A 9 22.98 -4.44 -12.95
C ASP A 9 22.32 -5.35 -14.01
N GLY A 10 22.84 -5.32 -15.23
CA GLY A 10 22.18 -5.92 -16.39
C GLY A 10 20.75 -5.39 -16.56
N GLY A 11 19.75 -6.28 -16.51
CA GLY A 11 18.33 -5.91 -16.57
C GLY A 11 17.71 -5.49 -15.23
N ALA A 12 18.41 -5.68 -14.10
CA ALA A 12 17.93 -5.34 -12.78
C ALA A 12 18.05 -3.83 -12.52
N ARG A 13 17.06 -3.26 -11.82
CA ARG A 13 16.94 -1.82 -11.58
C ARG A 13 16.66 -1.55 -10.11
N ARG A 14 17.58 -0.85 -9.45
CA ARG A 14 17.38 -0.33 -8.10
C ARG A 14 16.87 1.10 -8.21
N GLY A 15 15.72 1.39 -7.59
CA GLY A 15 15.11 2.71 -7.68
C GLY A 15 14.35 3.10 -6.43
N GLN A 16 13.92 4.36 -6.36
CA GLN A 16 13.07 4.88 -5.30
C GLN A 16 11.84 5.53 -5.92
N LEU A 17 10.66 5.20 -5.40
CA LEU A 17 9.40 5.84 -5.79
C LEU A 17 8.89 6.68 -4.62
N THR A 18 8.82 8.00 -4.82
CA THR A 18 8.30 8.96 -3.84
C THR A 18 6.82 9.24 -4.12
N LEU A 19 5.98 8.96 -3.13
CA LEU A 19 4.52 9.13 -3.13
C LEU A 19 4.10 10.08 -2.02
N ALA A 20 2.82 10.45 -1.99
CA ALA A 20 2.29 11.40 -1.02
C ALA A 20 2.43 10.94 0.44
N HIS A 21 2.39 9.63 0.68
CA HIS A 21 2.43 9.02 2.01
C HIS A 21 3.78 8.35 2.32
N GLY A 22 4.84 8.66 1.57
CA GLY A 22 6.17 8.11 1.82
C GLY A 22 6.92 7.72 0.55
N ALA A 23 8.19 7.35 0.72
CA ALA A 23 9.01 6.79 -0.34
C ALA A 23 9.11 5.27 -0.17
N ILE A 24 9.20 4.55 -1.28
CA ILE A 24 9.45 3.11 -1.32
C ILE A 24 10.68 2.80 -2.15
N GLN A 25 11.37 1.72 -1.81
CA GLN A 25 12.50 1.19 -2.56
C GLN A 25 12.02 0.12 -3.55
N THR A 26 12.52 0.17 -4.79
CA THR A 26 12.26 -0.84 -5.82
C THR A 26 13.53 -1.65 -6.11
N PRO A 27 13.45 -2.98 -6.31
CA PRO A 27 12.22 -3.79 -6.41
C PRO A 27 11.47 -3.93 -5.10
N VAL A 28 10.14 -3.88 -5.14
CA VAL A 28 9.26 -3.94 -3.97
C VAL A 28 8.34 -5.16 -4.06
N PHE A 29 8.11 -5.83 -2.92
CA PHE A 29 7.04 -6.79 -2.77
C PHE A 29 5.94 -6.16 -1.90
N MET A 30 4.70 -6.25 -2.35
CA MET A 30 3.54 -5.63 -1.68
C MET A 30 2.64 -6.72 -1.12
N PRO A 31 2.41 -6.78 0.21
CA PRO A 31 1.40 -7.66 0.77
C PRO A 31 0.01 -7.19 0.35
N VAL A 32 -0.88 -8.15 0.09
CA VAL A 32 -2.22 -7.90 -0.42
C VAL A 32 -3.22 -7.81 0.73
N GLY A 33 -3.87 -6.66 0.84
CA GLY A 33 -5.00 -6.42 1.71
C GLY A 33 -6.32 -6.66 1.01
N THR A 34 -7.20 -7.43 1.66
CA THR A 34 -8.59 -7.63 1.24
C THR A 34 -9.50 -7.13 2.36
N TYR A 35 -10.56 -6.39 2.03
CA TYR A 35 -11.45 -5.77 3.03
C TYR A 35 -10.71 -4.80 3.99
N GLY A 36 -9.65 -4.14 3.52
CA GLY A 36 -8.91 -3.17 4.34
C GLY A 36 -8.01 -3.80 5.41
N THR A 37 -7.62 -5.06 5.25
CA THR A 37 -6.63 -5.71 6.12
C THR A 37 -5.77 -6.68 5.33
N VAL A 38 -4.49 -6.77 5.67
CA VAL A 38 -3.69 -7.96 5.31
C VAL A 38 -4.11 -9.08 6.25
N LYS A 39 -4.41 -10.26 5.71
CA LYS A 39 -4.97 -11.35 6.53
C LYS A 39 -3.96 -11.78 7.60
N ALA A 40 -4.46 -11.93 8.83
CA ALA A 40 -3.70 -12.38 10.00
C ALA A 40 -2.51 -11.48 10.39
N MET A 41 -2.47 -10.22 9.94
CA MET A 41 -1.40 -9.28 10.27
C MET A 41 -1.98 -7.89 10.55
N SER A 42 -1.52 -7.28 11.64
CA SER A 42 -1.77 -5.90 12.00
C SER A 42 -0.87 -4.94 11.20
N PRO A 43 -1.28 -3.67 11.03
CA PRO A 43 -0.43 -2.64 10.43
C PRO A 43 0.94 -2.45 11.13
N ALA A 44 0.97 -2.68 12.45
CA ALA A 44 2.20 -2.61 13.24
C ALA A 44 3.18 -3.73 12.85
N GLU A 45 2.71 -4.97 12.73
CA GLU A 45 3.54 -6.11 12.31
C GLU A 45 4.07 -5.91 10.88
N LEU A 46 3.24 -5.38 9.97
CA LEU A 46 3.69 -5.06 8.61
C LEU A 46 4.81 -4.01 8.61
N THR A 47 4.69 -3.02 9.48
CA THR A 47 5.70 -1.97 9.65
C THR A 47 6.99 -2.53 10.24
N GLU A 48 6.89 -3.39 11.26
CA GLU A 48 8.02 -4.04 11.92
C GLU A 48 8.81 -4.96 10.98
N ILE A 49 8.11 -5.70 10.11
CA ILE A 49 8.73 -6.54 9.08
C ILE A 49 9.46 -5.69 8.00
N GLY A 50 9.14 -4.40 7.91
CA GLY A 50 9.77 -3.47 6.98
C GLY A 50 9.01 -3.28 5.68
N PHE A 51 7.72 -3.62 5.62
CA PHE A 51 6.91 -3.27 4.46
C PHE A 51 6.76 -1.75 4.33
N GLU A 52 7.01 -1.24 3.13
CA GLU A 52 6.92 0.19 2.82
C GLU A 52 5.61 0.55 2.10
N MET A 53 4.90 -0.42 1.52
CA MET A 53 3.63 -0.23 0.81
C MET A 53 2.80 -1.51 0.85
N VAL A 54 1.48 -1.36 0.78
CA VAL A 54 0.52 -2.47 0.60
C VAL A 54 -0.29 -2.32 -0.68
N LEU A 55 -0.80 -3.43 -1.21
CA LEU A 55 -1.85 -3.43 -2.23
C LEU A 55 -3.21 -3.61 -1.53
N SER A 56 -4.22 -2.85 -1.90
CA SER A 56 -5.57 -3.00 -1.34
C SER A 56 -6.60 -3.23 -2.44
N ASN A 57 -7.39 -4.30 -2.31
CA ASN A 57 -8.40 -4.64 -3.32
C ASN A 57 -9.64 -3.75 -3.21
N THR A 58 -9.96 -3.02 -4.28
CA THR A 58 -11.07 -2.07 -4.31
C THR A 58 -12.43 -2.72 -4.51
N PHE A 59 -12.53 -3.82 -5.26
CA PHE A 59 -13.80 -4.54 -5.46
C PHE A 59 -14.44 -4.93 -4.13
N HIS A 60 -13.65 -5.54 -3.25
CA HIS A 60 -14.13 -5.96 -1.93
C HIS A 60 -14.53 -4.78 -1.07
N LEU A 61 -13.70 -3.72 -1.01
CA LEU A 61 -13.95 -2.51 -0.23
C LEU A 61 -15.21 -1.76 -0.69
N TRP A 62 -15.44 -1.71 -2.00
CA TRP A 62 -16.63 -1.10 -2.60
C TRP A 62 -17.90 -1.88 -2.27
N LEU A 63 -17.85 -3.21 -2.28
CA LEU A 63 -19.00 -4.06 -1.92
C LEU A 63 -19.28 -4.03 -0.41
N ARG A 64 -18.22 -4.16 0.42
CA ARG A 64 -18.27 -4.10 1.88
C ARG A 64 -16.94 -3.56 2.42
N PRO A 65 -16.92 -2.51 3.24
CA PRO A 65 -18.05 -1.86 3.89
C PRO A 65 -18.78 -0.82 3.02
N GLY A 66 -18.28 -0.53 1.81
CA GLY A 66 -18.77 0.54 0.96
C GLY A 66 -18.02 1.86 1.14
N LEU A 67 -18.02 2.68 0.08
CA LEU A 67 -17.24 3.93 0.04
C LEU A 67 -17.71 4.95 1.09
N GLU A 68 -19.01 5.03 1.38
CA GLU A 68 -19.56 5.93 2.39
C GLU A 68 -18.98 5.66 3.79
N VAL A 69 -18.74 4.39 4.11
CA VAL A 69 -18.12 4.01 5.39
C VAL A 69 -16.66 4.41 5.39
N ILE A 70 -15.92 4.12 4.31
CA ILE A 70 -14.50 4.48 4.20
C ILE A 70 -14.33 6.02 4.31
N GLU A 71 -15.22 6.79 3.70
CA GLU A 71 -15.22 8.25 3.77
C GLU A 71 -15.50 8.75 5.19
N LYS A 72 -16.44 8.15 5.92
CA LYS A 72 -16.69 8.47 7.35
C LYS A 72 -15.48 8.25 8.25
N PHE A 73 -14.61 7.30 7.92
CA PHE A 73 -13.33 7.09 8.63
C PHE A 73 -12.23 8.07 8.19
N GLY A 74 -12.48 8.93 7.21
CA GLY A 74 -11.50 9.87 6.67
C GLY A 74 -10.54 9.23 5.66
N GLY A 75 -11.00 8.19 4.96
CA GLY A 75 -10.27 7.52 3.88
C GLY A 75 -9.62 6.20 4.29
N LEU A 76 -9.08 5.50 3.29
CA LEU A 76 -8.62 4.12 3.43
C LEU A 76 -7.45 3.97 4.41
N HIS A 77 -6.49 4.90 4.42
CA HIS A 77 -5.36 4.88 5.37
C HIS A 77 -5.85 4.81 6.83
N ARG A 78 -6.79 5.69 7.20
CA ARG A 78 -7.37 5.74 8.55
C ARG A 78 -8.23 4.50 8.85
N PHE A 79 -8.98 4.03 7.86
CA PHE A 79 -9.78 2.81 7.99
C PHE A 79 -8.90 1.58 8.27
N MET A 80 -7.77 1.45 7.57
CA MET A 80 -6.85 0.32 7.73
C MET A 80 -5.86 0.47 8.89
N GLY A 81 -5.72 1.68 9.46
CA GLY A 81 -4.63 1.99 10.40
C GLY A 81 -3.25 1.93 9.75
N TRP A 82 -3.15 2.19 8.44
CA TRP A 82 -1.91 2.15 7.66
C TRP A 82 -1.59 3.56 7.16
N ASP A 83 -0.42 4.08 7.50
CA ASP A 83 0.01 5.46 7.23
C ASP A 83 1.01 5.59 6.07
N LYS A 84 1.51 4.47 5.54
CA LYS A 84 2.42 4.44 4.38
C LYS A 84 1.63 4.30 3.06
N PRO A 85 2.28 4.34 1.88
CA PRO A 85 1.59 4.24 0.61
C PRO A 85 0.70 2.99 0.45
N ILE A 86 -0.41 3.18 -0.26
CA ILE A 86 -1.34 2.13 -0.68
C ILE A 86 -1.46 2.17 -2.20
N LEU A 87 -1.31 1.02 -2.85
CA LEU A 87 -1.71 0.81 -4.23
C LEU A 87 -3.09 0.17 -4.24
N THR A 88 -4.06 0.81 -4.89
CA THR A 88 -5.39 0.23 -5.13
C THR A 88 -5.44 -0.36 -6.53
N ASP A 89 -5.93 -1.59 -6.66
CA ASP A 89 -6.33 -2.12 -7.97
C ASP A 89 -7.67 -1.50 -8.41
N SER A 90 -8.09 -1.76 -9.65
CA SER A 90 -9.33 -1.19 -10.20
C SER A 90 -10.60 -2.01 -9.90
N GLY A 91 -10.45 -3.18 -9.30
CA GLY A 91 -11.53 -4.16 -9.12
C GLY A 91 -11.62 -5.13 -10.28
#